data_AF-A0A7H4MN93-F1
#
_entry.id   AF-A0A7H4MN93-F1
#
_cell.length_a   1.000
_cell.length_b   1.000
_cell.length_c   1.000
_cell.angle_alpha   90.00
_cell.angle_beta   90.00
_cell.angle_gamma   90.00
#
_symmetry.space_group_name_H-M   'P 1'
#
loop_
_entity.id
_entity.type
_entity.pdbx_description
1 polymer ?
#
loop_
_entity_poly.entity_id
_entity_poly.type
_entity_poly.pdbx_seq_one_letter_code
_entity_poly.pdbx_strand_id
1 'polypeptide(L)'
;MCGQEVGAGAGTTQIGRLEAASKICTDAGKPPIKIAVFPDRPSGVQAVVSGRVPMFFGPYEGLTYQVSQVKPLTLTGTIHVDDAPVSVAFPKQSGLEEAVQASLNSLIKDGTYQKILDKWSIGFGAVKESKRNEEIFG
;
A
#
# COMPACT_ATOMS: atom_id res chain seq x y z
N MET A 1 7.77 -13.77 11.25
CA MET A 1 8.55 -12.53 11.09
C MET A 1 9.36 -12.12 12.32
N CYS A 2 9.03 -12.55 13.55
CA CYS A 2 9.83 -12.23 14.73
C CYS A 2 11.33 -12.50 14.51
N GLY A 3 12.18 -11.53 14.89
CA GLY A 3 13.64 -11.58 14.70
C GLY A 3 14.15 -11.32 13.28
N GLN A 4 13.28 -11.22 12.28
CA GLN A 4 13.66 -10.94 10.89
C GLN A 4 13.89 -9.45 10.66
N GLU A 5 14.73 -9.13 9.68
CA GLU A 5 14.91 -7.77 9.16
C GLU A 5 14.00 -7.52 7.96
N VAL A 6 13.27 -6.40 7.97
CA VAL A 6 12.31 -6.04 6.94
C VAL A 6 12.44 -4.56 6.59
N GLY A 7 12.60 -4.28 5.30
CA GLY A 7 12.59 -2.93 4.76
C GLY A 7 11.19 -2.34 4.66
N ALA A 8 11.04 -1.04 4.89
CA ALA A 8 9.80 -0.29 4.64
C ALA A 8 10.11 1.14 4.19
N GLY A 9 9.15 1.76 3.49
CA GLY A 9 9.27 3.16 3.05
C GLY A 9 8.94 4.15 4.16
N ALA A 10 9.73 5.22 4.29
CA ALA A 10 9.48 6.32 5.21
C ALA A 10 8.09 6.96 4.98
N GLY A 11 7.41 7.32 6.07
CA GLY A 11 6.10 8.00 6.01
C GLY A 11 4.92 7.10 5.58
N THR A 12 5.13 5.80 5.47
CA THR A 12 4.09 4.86 5.03
C THR A 12 3.43 4.14 6.21
N THR A 13 2.17 3.73 6.06
CA THR A 13 1.43 2.98 7.10
C THR A 13 2.07 1.61 7.39
N GLN A 14 2.92 1.12 6.49
CA GLN A 14 3.62 -0.15 6.58
C GLN A 14 4.61 -0.19 7.75
N ILE A 15 5.22 0.95 8.12
CA ILE A 15 6.07 1.04 9.30
C ILE A 15 5.25 0.71 10.56
N GLY A 16 4.11 1.38 10.74
CA GLY A 16 3.23 1.14 11.89
C GLY A 16 2.72 -0.30 11.98
N ARG A 17 2.47 -0.95 10.83
CA ARG A 17 2.10 -2.37 10.79
C ARG A 17 3.24 -3.28 11.23
N LEU A 18 4.47 -2.99 10.80
CA LEU A 18 5.65 -3.74 11.24
C LEU A 18 5.92 -3.52 12.73
N GLU A 19 5.72 -2.32 13.25
CA GLU A 19 5.83 -2.01 14.67
C GLU A 19 4.78 -2.77 15.50
N ALA A 20 3.53 -2.78 15.06
CA ALA A 20 2.46 -3.56 15.70
C ALA A 20 2.77 -5.07 15.69
N ALA A 21 3.22 -5.61 14.56
CA ALA A 21 3.65 -7.01 14.46
C ALA A 21 4.88 -7.30 15.35
N SER A 22 5.81 -6.34 15.47
CA SER A 22 6.99 -6.45 16.33
C SER A 22 6.59 -6.49 17.80
N LYS A 23 5.60 -5.68 18.20
CA LYS A 23 5.02 -5.70 19.54
C LYS A 23 4.39 -7.05 19.87
N ILE A 24 3.64 -7.66 18.94
CA ILE A 24 3.10 -9.01 19.13
C ILE A 24 4.23 -10.02 19.36
N CYS A 25 5.35 -9.90 18.64
CA CYS A 25 6.51 -10.76 18.85
C CYS A 25 7.10 -10.60 20.26
N THR A 26 7.30 -9.37 20.74
CA THR A 26 7.88 -9.12 22.06
C THR A 26 6.96 -9.50 23.20
N ASP A 27 5.64 -9.28 23.04
CA ASP A 27 4.64 -9.68 24.04
C ASP A 27 4.57 -11.21 24.18
N ALA A 28 4.93 -11.95 23.12
CA ALA A 28 5.09 -13.40 23.12
C ALA A 28 6.51 -13.89 23.51
N GLY A 29 7.38 -13.01 24.00
CA GLY A 29 8.75 -13.35 24.42
C GLY A 29 9.72 -13.65 23.28
N LYS A 30 9.39 -13.28 22.04
CA LYS A 30 10.23 -13.50 20.84
C LYS A 30 11.00 -12.22 20.50
N PRO A 31 12.12 -12.32 19.75
CA PRO A 31 12.85 -11.15 19.30
C PRO A 31 12.00 -10.20 18.43
N PRO A 32 12.18 -8.87 18.53
CA PRO A 32 11.46 -7.90 17.72
C PRO A 32 11.83 -8.03 16.24
N ILE A 33 10.98 -7.49 15.38
CA ILE A 33 11.30 -7.28 13.96
C ILE A 33 12.30 -6.12 13.86
N LYS A 34 13.35 -6.28 13.06
CA LYS A 34 14.30 -5.20 12.74
C LYS A 34 13.77 -4.45 11.52
N ILE A 35 13.39 -3.18 11.69
CA ILE A 35 12.77 -2.40 10.61
C ILE A 35 13.84 -1.51 9.98
N ALA A 36 14.17 -1.75 8.71
CA ALA A 36 15.06 -0.91 7.93
C ALA A 36 14.22 0.13 7.16
N VAL A 37 14.38 1.42 7.48
CA VAL A 37 13.60 2.48 6.85
C VAL A 37 14.35 3.04 5.64
N PHE A 38 13.68 3.07 4.50
CA PHE A 38 14.20 3.60 3.23
C PHE A 38 13.43 4.85 2.81
N PRO A 39 14.07 5.81 2.11
CA PRO A 39 13.41 7.05 1.71
C PRO A 39 12.25 6.82 0.72
N ASP A 40 12.32 5.76 -0.09
CA ASP A 40 11.30 5.40 -1.07
C ASP A 40 11.32 3.90 -1.39
N ARG A 41 10.32 3.45 -2.14
CA ARG A 41 10.19 2.05 -2.59
C ARG A 41 11.36 1.62 -3.50
N PRO A 42 11.79 2.38 -4.52
CA PRO A 42 12.95 2.00 -5.35
C PRO A 42 14.21 1.71 -4.52
N SER A 43 14.52 2.55 -3.54
CA SER A 43 15.69 2.38 -2.65
C SER A 43 15.58 1.12 -1.80
N GLY A 44 14.41 0.87 -1.21
CA GLY A 44 14.18 -0.33 -0.40
C GLY A 44 14.19 -1.62 -1.23
N VAL A 45 13.64 -1.58 -2.45
CA VAL A 45 13.71 -2.69 -3.39
C VAL A 45 15.15 -2.95 -3.82
N GLN A 46 15.92 -1.91 -4.13
CA GLN A 46 17.32 -2.05 -4.48
C GLN A 46 18.13 -2.67 -3.33
N ALA A 47 17.76 -2.38 -2.08
CA ALA A 47 18.36 -3.00 -0.90
C ALA A 47 18.03 -4.50 -0.78
N VAL A 48 16.87 -4.94 -1.28
CA VAL A 48 16.56 -6.38 -1.43
C VAL A 48 17.44 -7.00 -2.51
N VAL A 49 17.51 -6.36 -3.69
CA VAL A 49 18.32 -6.84 -4.82
C VAL A 49 19.80 -6.96 -4.46
N SER A 50 20.34 -6.03 -3.67
CA SER A 50 21.74 -6.04 -3.23
C SER A 50 22.01 -6.96 -2.02
N GLY A 51 20.98 -7.56 -1.43
CA GLY A 51 21.09 -8.41 -0.25
C GLY A 51 21.31 -7.64 1.07
N ARG A 52 21.16 -6.31 1.08
CA ARG A 52 21.25 -5.50 2.31
C ARG A 52 20.11 -5.79 3.27
N VAL A 53 18.91 -6.09 2.76
CA VAL A 53 17.77 -6.58 3.54
C VAL A 53 17.16 -7.78 2.81
N PRO A 54 16.61 -8.78 3.52
CA PRO A 54 16.08 -9.97 2.87
C PRO A 54 14.71 -9.72 2.21
N MET A 55 13.97 -8.68 2.63
CA MET A 55 12.65 -8.35 2.11
C MET A 55 12.30 -6.88 2.32
N PHE A 56 11.37 -6.41 1.50
CA PHE A 56 10.76 -5.09 1.61
C PHE A 56 9.25 -5.25 1.69
N PHE A 57 8.64 -4.63 2.69
CA PHE A 57 7.21 -4.61 2.92
C PHE A 57 6.62 -3.27 2.46
N GLY A 58 5.59 -3.34 1.61
CA GLY A 58 5.06 -2.20 0.89
C GLY A 58 3.64 -2.44 0.37
N PRO A 59 3.00 -1.42 -0.22
CA PRO A 59 1.69 -1.56 -0.85
C PRO A 59 1.73 -2.57 -2.01
N TYR A 60 0.74 -3.46 -2.05
CA TYR A 60 0.71 -4.61 -2.95
C TYR A 60 0.76 -4.21 -4.44
N GLU A 61 0.00 -3.19 -4.82
CA GLU A 61 -0.03 -2.61 -6.15
C GLU A 61 1.33 -2.11 -6.62
N GLY A 62 2.09 -1.47 -5.73
CA GLY A 62 3.43 -0.99 -6.05
C GLY A 62 4.44 -2.12 -6.19
N LEU A 63 4.34 -3.14 -5.33
CA LEU A 63 5.25 -4.28 -5.34
C LEU A 63 5.02 -5.24 -6.50
N THR A 64 3.77 -5.49 -6.88
CA THR A 64 3.43 -6.31 -8.06
C THR A 64 4.02 -5.70 -9.33
N TYR A 65 3.89 -4.38 -9.52
CA TYR A 65 4.58 -3.70 -10.61
C TYR A 65 6.10 -3.86 -10.53
N GLN A 66 6.70 -3.65 -9.36
CA GLN A 66 8.15 -3.75 -9.19
C GLN A 66 8.70 -5.15 -9.51
N VAL A 67 8.01 -6.20 -9.07
CA VAL A 67 8.35 -7.60 -9.38
C VAL A 67 8.24 -7.87 -10.88
N SER A 68 7.28 -7.25 -11.59
CA SER A 68 7.18 -7.37 -13.05
C SER A 68 8.38 -6.75 -13.80
N GLN A 69 9.05 -5.77 -13.19
CA GLN A 69 10.17 -5.04 -13.80
C GLN A 69 11.54 -5.60 -13.40
N VAL A 70 11.67 -6.19 -12.21
CA VAL A 70 12.96 -6.59 -11.61
C VAL A 70 12.98 -8.10 -11.40
N LYS A 71 13.57 -8.82 -12.37
CA LYS A 71 13.53 -10.30 -12.46
C LYS A 71 13.97 -11.08 -11.21
N PRO A 72 14.98 -10.65 -10.42
CA PRO A 72 15.40 -11.39 -9.23
C PRO A 72 14.39 -11.35 -8.08
N LEU A 73 13.38 -10.47 -8.14
CA LEU A 73 12.40 -10.34 -7.07
C LEU A 73 11.25 -11.34 -7.27
N THR A 74 10.72 -11.79 -6.15
CA THR A 74 9.44 -12.49 -6.09
C THR A 74 8.58 -11.87 -5.02
N LEU A 75 7.27 -11.81 -5.26
CA LEU A 75 6.32 -11.41 -4.24
C LEU A 75 6.08 -12.61 -3.31
N THR A 76 6.13 -12.39 -2.00
CA THR A 76 5.83 -13.43 -1.01
C THR A 76 5.02 -12.86 0.14
N GLY A 77 4.19 -13.72 0.73
CA GLY A 77 3.30 -13.34 1.80
C GLY A 77 2.11 -12.51 1.32
N THR A 78 1.01 -12.65 2.04
CA THR A 78 -0.17 -11.79 1.93
C THR A 78 -0.59 -11.46 3.35
N ILE A 79 -0.84 -10.19 3.61
CA ILE A 79 -1.50 -9.79 4.85
C ILE A 79 -2.93 -9.39 4.51
N HIS A 80 -3.89 -9.85 5.30
CA HIS A 80 -5.21 -9.27 5.26
C HIS A 80 -5.15 -7.95 6.01
N VAL A 81 -5.71 -6.92 5.40
CA VAL A 81 -5.82 -5.61 6.02
C VAL A 81 -7.21 -5.12 5.77
N ASP A 82 -7.91 -4.81 6.85
CA ASP A 82 -9.19 -4.10 6.80
C ASP A 82 -8.91 -2.62 6.52
N ASP A 83 -8.36 -2.33 5.34
CA ASP A 83 -8.03 -0.97 4.93
C ASP A 83 -9.28 -0.24 4.41
N ALA A 84 -9.35 1.05 4.75
CA ALA A 84 -10.24 1.98 4.07
C ALA A 84 -9.89 2.05 2.57
N PRO A 85 -10.86 2.36 1.68
CA PRO A 85 -10.58 2.54 0.27
C PRO A 85 -9.47 3.56 0.01
N VAL A 86 -8.63 3.28 -0.99
CA VAL A 86 -7.66 4.26 -1.50
C VAL A 86 -8.41 5.51 -1.95
N SER A 87 -7.97 6.67 -1.46
CA SER A 87 -8.73 7.92 -1.55
C SER A 87 -7.88 9.06 -2.09
N VAL A 88 -8.53 10.04 -2.74
CA VAL A 88 -7.91 11.32 -3.11
C VAL A 88 -8.05 12.27 -1.94
N ALA A 89 -6.93 12.78 -1.43
CA ALA A 89 -6.93 13.68 -0.28
C ALA A 89 -6.99 15.14 -0.70
N PHE A 90 -7.80 15.93 0.01
CA PHE A 90 -7.89 17.38 -0.12
C PHE A 90 -7.64 18.04 1.25
N PRO A 91 -7.30 19.35 1.28
CA PRO A 91 -7.45 20.13 2.50
C PRO A 91 -8.87 20.01 3.05
N LYS A 92 -9.03 20.07 4.37
CA LYS A 92 -10.36 20.07 4.99
C LYS A 92 -11.23 21.18 4.38
N GLN A 93 -12.51 20.88 4.16
CA GLN A 93 -13.49 21.83 3.60
C GLN A 93 -13.12 22.31 2.18
N SER A 94 -12.43 21.47 1.40
CA SER A 94 -12.12 21.81 0.02
C SER A 94 -13.38 21.78 -0.84
N GLY A 95 -13.62 22.85 -1.60
CA GLY A 95 -14.69 22.89 -2.60
C GLY A 95 -14.47 21.96 -3.80
N LEU A 96 -13.36 21.21 -3.85
CA LEU A 96 -13.04 20.28 -4.94
C LEU A 96 -13.64 18.88 -4.75
N GLU A 97 -14.05 18.52 -3.53
CA GLU A 97 -14.48 17.16 -3.22
C GLU A 97 -15.64 16.68 -4.11
N GLU A 98 -16.67 17.51 -4.28
CA GLU A 98 -17.85 17.18 -5.08
C GLU A 98 -17.53 17.04 -6.56
N ALA A 99 -16.74 17.97 -7.11
CA ALA A 99 -16.35 17.95 -8.52
C ALA A 99 -15.51 16.71 -8.86
N VAL A 100 -14.58 16.34 -7.98
CA VAL A 100 -13.73 15.15 -8.18
C VAL A 100 -14.53 13.87 -7.98
N GLN A 101 -15.41 13.81 -6.98
CA GLN A 101 -16.33 12.68 -6.79
C GLN A 101 -17.20 12.45 -8.04
N ALA A 102 -17.84 13.51 -8.55
CA ALA A 102 -18.69 13.43 -9.74
C ALA A 102 -17.89 12.95 -10.97
N SER A 103 -16.66 13.44 -11.13
CA SER A 103 -15.77 13.03 -12.23
C SER A 103 -15.39 11.54 -12.14
N LEU A 104 -15.01 11.06 -10.95
CA LEU A 104 -14.71 9.65 -10.72
C LEU A 104 -15.94 8.76 -10.98
N ASN A 105 -17.12 9.17 -10.50
CA ASN A 105 -18.37 8.44 -10.74
C ASN A 105 -18.78 8.41 -12.22
N SER A 106 -18.49 9.47 -12.99
CA SER A 106 -18.67 9.46 -14.45
C SER A 106 -17.78 8.40 -15.11
N LEU A 107 -16.50 8.34 -14.74
CA LEU A 107 -15.54 7.36 -15.26
C LEU A 107 -15.86 5.93 -14.84
N ILE A 108 -16.44 5.74 -13.66
CA ILE A 108 -16.95 4.44 -13.20
C ILE A 108 -18.12 4.03 -14.10
N LYS A 109 -19.09 4.93 -14.30
CA LYS A 109 -20.31 4.66 -15.08
C LYS A 109 -20.03 4.32 -16.54
N ASP A 110 -19.06 4.97 -17.17
CA ASP A 110 -18.70 4.72 -18.57
C ASP A 110 -17.67 3.58 -18.75
N GLY A 111 -17.19 2.99 -17.65
CA GLY A 111 -16.24 1.88 -17.63
C GLY A 111 -14.78 2.27 -17.86
N THR A 112 -14.47 3.56 -18.05
CA THR A 112 -13.09 4.06 -18.21
C THR A 112 -12.26 3.80 -16.97
N TYR A 113 -12.84 3.96 -15.78
CA TYR A 113 -12.17 3.68 -14.50
C TYR A 113 -11.64 2.24 -14.45
N GLN A 114 -12.49 1.25 -14.73
CA GLN A 114 -12.08 -0.15 -14.73
C GLN A 114 -10.99 -0.43 -15.77
N LYS A 115 -11.14 0.10 -16.99
CA LYS A 115 -10.12 -0.04 -18.05
C LYS A 115 -8.75 0.50 -17.64
N ILE A 116 -8.72 1.63 -16.94
CA ILE A 116 -7.48 2.21 -16.41
C ILE A 116 -6.87 1.27 -15.36
N LEU A 117 -7.67 0.80 -14.40
CA LEU A 117 -7.16 -0.08 -13.35
C LEU A 117 -6.66 -1.43 -13.89
N ASP A 118 -7.38 -2.02 -14.84
CA ASP A 118 -7.00 -3.28 -15.48
C ASP A 118 -5.70 -3.14 -16.27
N LYS A 119 -5.52 -2.02 -16.98
CA LYS A 119 -4.26 -1.70 -17.67
C LYS A 119 -3.07 -1.73 -16.71
N TRP A 120 -3.27 -1.33 -15.47
CA TRP A 120 -2.25 -1.31 -14.43
C TRP A 120 -2.26 -2.57 -13.54
N SER A 121 -3.06 -3.60 -13.87
CA SER A 121 -3.19 -4.84 -13.09
C SER A 121 -3.64 -4.61 -11.64
N ILE A 122 -4.40 -3.55 -11.39
CA ILE A 122 -4.94 -3.16 -10.07
C ILE A 122 -6.47 -3.12 -10.05
N GLY A 123 -7.11 -3.76 -11.03
CA GLY A 123 -8.57 -3.85 -11.14
C GLY A 123 -9.27 -4.44 -9.92
N PHE A 124 -8.56 -5.26 -9.12
CA PHE A 124 -9.07 -5.83 -7.88
C PHE A 124 -9.41 -4.76 -6.81
N GLY A 125 -8.81 -3.57 -6.89
CA GLY A 125 -9.07 -2.45 -5.99
C GLY A 125 -10.21 -1.54 -6.43
N ALA A 126 -10.91 -1.88 -7.51
CA ALA A 126 -12.00 -1.06 -8.05
C ALA A 126 -13.15 -0.93 -7.05
N VAL A 127 -13.63 0.31 -6.86
CA VAL A 127 -14.88 0.58 -6.16
C VAL A 127 -16.05 0.69 -7.14
N LYS A 128 -17.26 0.34 -6.69
CA LYS A 128 -18.49 0.50 -7.48
C LYS A 128 -18.98 1.94 -7.54
N GLU A 129 -18.57 2.76 -6.58
CA GLU A 129 -18.98 4.15 -6.43
C GLU A 129 -17.88 4.89 -5.65
N SER A 130 -17.54 6.09 -6.11
CA SER A 130 -16.69 7.03 -5.39
C SER A 130 -17.54 7.76 -4.35
N LYS A 131 -17.14 7.67 -3.08
CA LYS A 131 -17.79 8.31 -1.93
C LYS A 131 -16.84 9.30 -1.26
N ARG A 132 -17.38 10.41 -0.73
CA ARG A 132 -16.62 11.31 0.15
C ARG A 132 -16.48 10.69 1.53
N ASN A 133 -15.50 11.17 2.29
CA ASN A 133 -15.19 10.66 3.63
C ASN A 133 -16.42 10.65 4.56
N GLU A 134 -17.23 11.72 4.51
CA GLU A 134 -18.47 11.86 5.31
C GLU A 134 -19.55 10.82 4.95
N GLU A 135 -19.56 10.31 3.72
CA GLU A 135 -20.54 9.30 3.28
C GLU A 135 -20.13 7.87 3.68
N ILE A 136 -18.87 7.68 4.11
CA ILE A 136 -18.31 6.40 4.53
C ILE A 136 -18.25 6.30 6.05
N PHE A 137 -17.84 7.38 6.71
CA PHE A 137 -17.53 7.41 8.15
C PHE A 137 -18.32 8.44 8.97
N GLY A 138 -19.19 9.22 8.31
CA GLY A 138 -20.05 10.21 8.96
C GLY A 138 -21.30 9.62 9.60
#